data_AF-A0A2W7PGN9-F1
#
_entry.id   AF-A0A2W7PGN9-F1
#
_cell.length_a   1.000
_cell.length_b   1.000
_cell.length_c   1.000
_cell.angle_alpha   90.00
_cell.angle_beta   90.00
_cell.angle_gamma   90.00
#
_symmetry.space_group_name_H-M   'P 1'
#
loop_
_entity.id
_entity.type
_entity.pdbx_description
1 polymer ?
#
loop_
_entity_poly.entity_id
_entity_poly.type
_entity_poly.pdbx_seq_one_letter_code
_entity_poly.pdbx_strand_id
1 'polypeptide(L)'
;MDNMILIDIETGGFQVEDGILEVGIVVVEKNSIVEVLHIGEAEDEELINEGMGAGYIFIEENDIYRRLFIDILSRYDYPIVAHNASFDRKFLVHYGWMNEEYVVYDSIRALKISHPHLFSYSLGFVVGYFGVKQEHSHTALSDVMALFEVLQKANPQSWIPLFKPLPKKFTSTAKSFIERGMKLQGESEVFHGKHMVFTGTSQFPRILMQEIAVACGSTVGNTVNKKTDFLICGEKVGKSKIIKAIELDVPMYDDDWFIDIVFKDLSLEQVLTENKGNYDGKIVTEANSPYKRLHEFEGKKVNVACLSLRMQSKIVELLVGMDAIISKGSNAKNVDYMIYKDGGDYVMLKEANERNIKPISASVFNRMLLN
;
A
#
# COMPACT_ATOMS: atom_id res chain seq x y z
N MET A 1 11.29 -2.57 16.23
CA MET A 1 11.57 -1.16 16.58
C MET A 1 10.81 -0.91 17.86
N ASP A 2 11.50 -0.54 18.93
CA ASP A 2 10.91 -0.57 20.28
C ASP A 2 10.23 0.75 20.65
N ASN A 3 10.74 1.87 20.13
CA ASN A 3 10.22 3.20 20.38
C ASN A 3 9.90 3.89 19.04
N MET A 4 8.71 4.47 18.92
CA MET A 4 8.25 5.14 17.70
C MET A 4 7.11 6.11 18.00
N ILE A 5 6.90 7.06 17.10
CA ILE A 5 5.70 7.91 17.06
C ILE A 5 4.89 7.46 15.85
N LEU A 6 3.73 6.87 16.09
CA LEU A 6 2.80 6.51 15.04
C LEU A 6 1.94 7.72 14.69
N ILE A 7 1.78 8.01 13.41
CA ILE A 7 0.95 9.11 12.93
C ILE A 7 0.05 8.66 11.77
N ASP A 8 -1.07 9.36 11.64
CA ASP A 8 -1.93 9.38 10.47
C ASP A 8 -2.57 10.77 10.39
N ILE A 9 -2.85 11.26 9.18
CA ILE A 9 -3.53 12.54 8.96
C ILE A 9 -4.73 12.36 8.02
N GLU A 10 -5.82 13.06 8.34
CA GLU A 10 -6.89 13.28 7.37
C GLU A 10 -6.71 14.62 6.66
N THR A 11 -7.02 14.63 5.37
CA THR A 11 -6.74 15.77 4.47
C THR A 11 -7.93 15.99 3.54
N GLY A 12 -8.10 17.21 3.03
CA GLY A 12 -9.19 17.50 2.07
C GLY A 12 -8.99 16.85 0.70
N GLY A 13 -7.83 16.23 0.44
CA GLY A 13 -7.46 15.68 -0.86
C GLY A 13 -6.02 15.18 -0.91
N PHE A 14 -5.51 14.96 -2.12
CA PHE A 14 -4.21 14.30 -2.31
C PHE A 14 -3.03 15.27 -2.45
N GLN A 15 -3.28 16.55 -2.66
CA GLN A 15 -2.24 17.57 -2.83
C GLN A 15 -2.07 18.35 -1.54
N VAL A 16 -0.87 18.91 -1.32
CA VAL A 16 -0.60 19.68 -0.09
C VAL A 16 -1.54 20.87 0.05
N GLU A 17 -1.99 21.46 -1.07
CA GLU A 17 -2.95 22.56 -1.07
C GLU A 17 -4.36 22.16 -0.60
N ASP A 18 -4.64 20.85 -0.48
CA ASP A 18 -5.91 20.33 0.02
C ASP A 18 -5.97 20.30 1.56
N GLY A 19 -4.96 20.84 2.26
CA GLY A 19 -5.00 21.10 3.71
C GLY A 19 -4.98 19.86 4.61
N ILE A 20 -4.93 20.09 5.92
CA ILE A 20 -4.98 19.06 6.96
C ILE A 20 -6.27 19.27 7.76
N LEU A 21 -7.04 18.21 7.97
CA LEU A 21 -8.30 18.24 8.71
C LEU A 21 -8.16 17.65 10.12
N GLU A 22 -7.37 16.59 10.23
CA GLU A 22 -7.21 15.80 11.46
C GLU A 22 -5.78 15.25 11.54
N VAL A 23 -5.25 15.09 12.76
CA VAL A 23 -4.00 14.38 13.02
C VAL A 23 -4.19 13.44 14.21
N GLY A 24 -3.93 12.15 13.99
CA GLY A 24 -3.83 11.13 15.03
C GLY A 24 -2.36 10.87 15.37
N ILE A 25 -2.03 10.81 16.66
CA ILE A 25 -0.67 10.54 17.14
C ILE A 25 -0.71 9.56 18.30
N VAL A 26 0.13 8.53 18.23
CA VAL A 26 0.35 7.59 19.32
C VAL A 26 1.85 7.42 19.54
N VAL A 27 2.32 7.72 20.74
CA VAL A 27 3.70 7.51 21.14
C VAL A 27 3.82 6.14 21.79
N VAL A 28 4.75 5.33 21.29
CA VAL A 28 4.98 3.96 21.73
C VAL A 28 6.38 3.83 22.31
N GLU A 29 6.48 3.26 23.51
CA GLU A 29 7.73 2.81 24.14
C GLU A 29 7.62 1.35 24.54
N LYS A 30 8.57 0.52 24.09
CA LYS A 30 8.65 -0.91 24.45
C LYS A 30 7.31 -1.64 24.30
N ASN A 31 6.67 -1.49 23.14
CA ASN A 31 5.34 -2.04 22.82
C ASN A 31 4.18 -1.56 23.71
N SER A 32 4.34 -0.47 24.45
CA SER A 32 3.27 0.15 25.24
C SER A 32 3.00 1.56 24.74
N ILE A 33 1.73 1.93 24.66
CA ILE A 33 1.33 3.31 24.39
C ILE A 33 1.63 4.15 25.64
N VAL A 34 2.44 5.18 25.50
CA VAL A 34 2.79 6.10 26.59
C VAL A 34 2.07 7.44 26.46
N GLU A 35 1.65 7.80 25.25
CA GLU A 35 0.91 9.02 25.00
C GLU A 35 0.03 8.90 23.75
N VAL A 36 -1.12 9.56 23.79
CA VAL A 36 -2.07 9.66 22.68
C VAL A 36 -2.44 11.12 22.53
N LEU A 37 -2.39 11.63 21.30
CA LEU A 37 -2.86 12.97 20.96
C LEU A 37 -3.73 12.90 19.71
N HIS A 38 -4.90 13.49 19.81
CA HIS A 38 -5.81 13.74 18.69
C HIS A 38 -5.88 15.25 18.48
N ILE A 39 -5.71 15.68 17.23
CA ILE A 39 -5.81 17.07 16.83
C ILE A 39 -6.84 17.15 15.72
N GLY A 40 -7.96 17.81 15.99
CA GLY A 40 -9.01 18.08 15.03
C GLY A 40 -10.02 19.03 15.67
N GLU A 41 -10.62 19.90 14.86
CA GLU A 41 -11.64 20.84 15.33
C GLU A 41 -12.95 20.56 14.60
N ALA A 42 -13.93 20.05 15.34
CA ALA A 42 -15.20 19.61 14.79
C ALA A 42 -16.09 20.80 14.41
N GLU A 43 -16.53 20.83 13.16
CA GLU A 43 -17.60 21.70 12.66
C GLU A 43 -18.96 20.98 12.71
N ASP A 44 -18.97 19.68 12.41
CA ASP A 44 -20.17 18.84 12.40
C ASP A 44 -19.86 17.44 12.95
N GLU A 45 -20.20 17.22 14.22
CA GLU A 45 -19.94 15.95 14.91
C GLU A 45 -20.69 14.75 14.29
N GLU A 46 -21.80 14.98 13.59
CA GLU A 46 -22.57 13.89 12.97
C GLU A 46 -21.82 13.27 11.78
N LEU A 47 -20.96 14.05 11.12
CA LEU A 47 -20.21 13.64 9.93
C LEU A 47 -18.83 13.02 10.25
N ILE A 48 -18.32 13.16 11.47
CA ILE A 48 -16.98 12.67 11.86
C ILE A 48 -16.79 11.17 11.57
N ASN A 49 -17.85 10.38 11.75
CA ASN A 49 -17.78 8.94 11.52
C ASN A 49 -17.83 8.54 10.04
N GLU A 50 -18.05 9.49 9.12
CA GLU A 50 -17.99 9.24 7.68
C GLU A 50 -16.54 9.10 7.15
N GLY A 51 -15.56 9.47 7.97
CA GLY A 51 -14.12 9.36 7.70
C GLY A 51 -13.59 10.43 6.74
N MET A 52 -12.32 10.34 6.36
CA MET A 52 -11.65 11.29 5.46
C MET A 52 -11.68 12.74 5.97
N GLY A 53 -11.71 12.93 7.29
CA GLY A 53 -11.81 14.25 7.91
C GLY A 53 -13.18 14.92 7.77
N ALA A 54 -14.23 14.21 7.35
CA ALA A 54 -15.58 14.75 7.32
C ALA A 54 -15.99 15.30 8.70
N GLY A 55 -16.66 16.46 8.72
CA GLY A 55 -17.05 17.10 9.98
C GLY A 55 -15.94 17.87 10.71
N TYR A 56 -14.69 17.87 10.22
CA TYR A 56 -13.60 18.70 10.74
C TYR A 56 -13.32 19.93 9.85
N ILE A 57 -12.79 21.00 10.45
CA ILE A 57 -12.25 22.15 9.70
C ILE A 57 -10.76 21.96 9.38
N PHE A 58 -10.27 22.77 8.43
CA PHE A 58 -8.85 22.87 8.11
C PHE A 58 -8.04 23.44 9.28
N ILE A 59 -6.97 22.74 9.65
CA ILE A 59 -6.12 23.02 10.81
C ILE A 59 -4.66 23.34 10.46
N GLU A 60 -4.26 23.25 9.19
CA GLU A 60 -2.86 23.33 8.77
C GLU A 60 -2.13 24.61 9.21
N GLU A 61 -2.81 25.75 9.26
CA GLU A 61 -2.27 27.05 9.66
C GLU A 61 -2.47 27.35 11.15
N ASN A 62 -3.14 26.47 11.90
CA ASN A 62 -3.40 26.67 13.32
C ASN A 62 -2.12 26.53 14.16
N ASP A 63 -1.61 27.67 14.61
CA ASP A 63 -0.40 27.79 15.42
C ASP A 63 -0.43 27.00 16.74
N ILE A 64 -1.60 26.86 17.36
CA ILE A 64 -1.74 26.12 18.63
C ILE A 64 -1.55 24.63 18.36
N TYR A 65 -2.27 24.10 17.37
CA TYR A 65 -2.19 22.70 16.98
C TYR A 65 -0.81 22.32 16.46
N ARG A 66 -0.20 23.17 15.63
CA ARG A 66 1.18 22.98 15.18
C ARG A 66 2.17 22.91 16.34
N ARG A 67 2.01 23.75 17.38
CA ARG A 67 2.87 23.71 18.58
C ARG A 67 2.65 22.45 19.41
N LEU A 68 1.40 21.95 19.53
CA LEU A 68 1.12 20.69 20.20
C LEU A 68 1.83 19.51 19.49
N PHE A 69 1.77 19.48 18.16
CA PHE A 69 2.48 18.47 17.37
C PHE A 69 4.00 18.54 17.58
N ILE A 70 4.58 19.74 17.49
CA ILE A 70 6.03 19.94 17.69
C ILE A 70 6.46 19.60 19.12
N ASP A 71 5.62 19.89 20.13
CA ASP A 71 5.89 19.53 21.52
C ASP A 71 6.07 18.02 21.68
N ILE A 72 5.20 17.20 21.07
CA ILE A 72 5.33 15.74 21.05
C ILE A 72 6.69 15.34 20.45
N LEU A 73 7.03 15.84 19.27
CA LEU A 73 8.31 15.51 18.62
C LEU A 73 9.53 15.95 19.43
N SER A 74 9.40 17.01 20.23
CA SER A 74 10.49 17.51 21.08
C SER A 74 10.68 16.70 22.36
N ARG A 75 9.59 16.12 22.90
CA ARG A 75 9.63 15.28 24.11
C ARG A 75 10.11 13.87 23.82
N TYR A 76 9.86 13.37 22.61
CA TYR A 76 10.21 12.03 22.18
C TYR A 76 11.13 12.05 20.97
N ASP A 77 12.43 11.83 21.17
CA ASP A 77 13.42 11.68 20.10
C ASP A 77 13.30 10.30 19.42
N TYR A 78 12.11 10.02 18.89
CA TYR A 78 11.73 8.76 18.26
C TYR A 78 11.40 8.98 16.79
N PRO A 79 11.68 8.00 15.93
CA PRO A 79 11.30 8.11 14.53
C PRO A 79 9.78 8.06 14.38
N ILE A 80 9.28 8.72 13.34
CA ILE A 80 7.89 8.63 12.94
C ILE A 80 7.67 7.37 12.09
N VAL A 81 6.54 6.71 12.30
CA VAL A 81 6.05 5.62 11.44
C VAL A 81 4.62 5.96 11.03
N ALA A 82 4.35 5.88 9.73
CA ALA A 82 2.99 6.01 9.18
C ALA A 82 2.71 4.87 8.18
N HIS A 83 1.45 4.69 7.82
CA HIS A 83 1.03 3.72 6.81
C HIS A 83 0.86 4.42 5.47
N ASN A 84 1.77 4.16 4.51
CA ASN A 84 1.96 5.02 3.33
C ASN A 84 2.58 6.38 3.70
N ALA A 85 3.60 6.36 4.54
CA ALA A 85 4.17 7.53 5.22
C ALA A 85 4.65 8.68 4.30
N SER A 86 4.86 8.44 3.00
CA SER A 86 5.19 9.51 2.05
C SER A 86 4.03 10.49 1.89
N PHE A 87 2.79 10.01 2.03
CA PHE A 87 1.58 10.81 1.99
C PHE A 87 1.52 11.80 3.15
N ASP A 88 1.55 11.35 4.40
CA ASP A 88 1.46 12.22 5.58
C ASP A 88 2.63 13.20 5.64
N ARG A 89 3.84 12.69 5.37
CA ARG A 89 5.08 13.46 5.45
C ARG A 89 5.04 14.71 4.59
N LYS A 90 4.50 14.65 3.38
CA LYS A 90 4.53 15.80 2.45
C LYS A 90 3.69 16.98 2.98
N PHE A 91 2.56 16.71 3.63
CA PHE A 91 1.72 17.75 4.25
C PHE A 91 2.40 18.35 5.48
N LEU A 92 2.86 17.49 6.39
CA LEU A 92 3.50 17.92 7.64
C LEU A 92 4.77 18.76 7.38
N VAL A 93 5.56 18.39 6.36
CA VAL A 93 6.73 19.19 5.96
C VAL A 93 6.31 20.49 5.28
N HIS A 94 5.32 20.46 4.38
CA HIS A 94 4.85 21.64 3.65
C HIS A 94 4.36 22.74 4.60
N TYR A 95 3.55 22.38 5.58
CA TYR A 95 2.97 23.32 6.55
C TYR A 95 3.88 23.61 7.75
N GLY A 96 5.10 23.06 7.77
CA GLY A 96 6.08 23.33 8.82
C GLY A 96 5.77 22.70 10.17
N TRP A 97 4.95 21.64 10.19
CA TRP A 97 4.68 20.82 11.38
C TRP A 97 5.85 19.88 11.68
N MET A 98 6.59 19.46 10.65
CA MET A 98 7.71 18.54 10.74
C MET A 98 8.91 19.03 9.91
N ASN A 99 10.12 18.81 10.42
CA ASN A 99 11.35 19.08 9.67
C ASN A 99 11.53 18.05 8.54
N GLU A 100 11.97 18.47 7.36
CA GLU A 100 12.26 17.59 6.23
C GLU A 100 13.30 16.50 6.56
N GLU A 101 14.22 16.77 7.48
CA GLU A 101 15.26 15.83 7.91
C GLU A 101 14.80 14.82 8.95
N TYR A 102 13.57 14.95 9.47
CA TYR A 102 13.02 14.05 10.49
C TYR A 102 12.97 12.61 9.96
N VAL A 103 13.34 11.65 10.80
CA VAL A 103 13.40 10.23 10.40
C VAL A 103 11.98 9.67 10.36
N VAL A 104 11.56 9.25 9.17
CA VAL A 104 10.24 8.68 8.91
C VAL A 104 10.39 7.27 8.31
N TYR A 105 9.58 6.33 8.76
CA TYR A 105 9.47 4.98 8.21
C TYR A 105 8.07 4.73 7.69
N ASP A 106 7.99 3.88 6.66
CA ASP A 106 6.72 3.43 6.09
C ASP A 106 6.44 1.99 6.53
N SER A 107 5.32 1.80 7.24
CA SER A 107 4.89 0.49 7.71
C SER A 107 4.56 -0.46 6.54
N ILE A 108 4.14 0.03 5.37
CA ILE A 108 3.91 -0.80 4.18
C ILE A 108 5.21 -1.51 3.78
N ARG A 109 6.34 -0.79 3.79
CA ARG A 109 7.66 -1.36 3.46
C ARG A 109 8.08 -2.42 4.48
N ALA A 110 7.90 -2.13 5.77
CA ALA A 110 8.20 -3.07 6.85
C ALA A 110 7.34 -4.35 6.76
N LEU A 111 6.05 -4.21 6.42
CA LEU A 111 5.13 -5.32 6.23
C LEU A 111 5.45 -6.12 4.96
N LYS A 112 5.82 -5.48 3.84
CA LYS A 112 6.27 -6.18 2.62
C LYS A 112 7.49 -7.06 2.86
N ILE A 113 8.43 -6.60 3.68
CA ILE A 113 9.64 -7.36 4.01
C ILE A 113 9.32 -8.53 4.94
N SER A 114 8.53 -8.31 5.99
CA SER A 114 8.22 -9.33 7.00
C SER A 114 7.15 -10.34 6.55
N HIS A 115 6.21 -9.91 5.70
CA HIS A 115 5.05 -10.69 5.24
C HIS A 115 4.90 -10.62 3.71
N PRO A 116 5.89 -11.06 2.91
CA PRO A 116 5.94 -10.81 1.46
C PRO A 116 4.81 -11.45 0.64
N HIS A 117 4.05 -12.38 1.24
CA HIS A 117 3.01 -13.15 0.57
C HIS A 117 1.58 -12.63 0.82
N LEU A 118 1.43 -11.46 1.47
CA LEU A 118 0.12 -10.81 1.58
C LEU A 118 -0.39 -10.38 0.19
N PHE A 119 -1.71 -10.41 0.03
CA PHE A 119 -2.35 -10.03 -1.23
C PHE A 119 -2.41 -8.52 -1.41
N SER A 120 -2.59 -7.79 -0.31
CA SER A 120 -2.58 -6.33 -0.26
C SER A 120 -1.87 -5.88 1.02
N TYR A 121 -1.43 -4.62 1.02
CA TYR A 121 -0.82 -3.97 2.17
C TYR A 121 -1.58 -2.72 2.60
N SER A 122 -2.77 -2.44 2.04
CA SER A 122 -3.64 -1.36 2.53
C SER A 122 -4.03 -1.59 3.98
N LEU A 123 -4.18 -0.52 4.77
CA LEU A 123 -4.46 -0.60 6.21
C LEU A 123 -5.63 -1.54 6.54
N GLY A 124 -6.80 -1.33 5.92
CA GLY A 124 -7.96 -2.20 6.14
C GLY A 124 -7.74 -3.68 5.79
N PHE A 125 -6.86 -3.99 4.83
CA PHE A 125 -6.50 -5.38 4.53
C PHE A 125 -5.62 -5.98 5.62
N VAL A 126 -4.58 -5.26 6.08
CA VAL A 126 -3.66 -5.80 7.10
C VAL A 126 -4.34 -5.87 8.47
N VAL A 127 -5.24 -4.93 8.79
CA VAL A 127 -6.14 -5.01 9.96
C VAL A 127 -6.96 -6.29 9.94
N GLY A 128 -7.66 -6.56 8.82
CA GLY A 128 -8.45 -7.78 8.66
C GLY A 128 -7.60 -9.06 8.70
N TYR A 129 -6.43 -9.04 8.06
CA TYR A 129 -5.49 -10.17 8.03
C TYR A 129 -5.00 -10.51 9.43
N PHE A 130 -4.57 -9.54 10.23
CA PHE A 130 -4.09 -9.78 11.60
C PHE A 130 -5.22 -9.92 12.63
N GLY A 131 -6.48 -9.77 12.21
CA GLY A 131 -7.65 -9.92 13.07
C GLY A 131 -7.70 -8.84 14.16
N VAL A 132 -7.27 -7.63 13.81
CA VAL A 132 -7.41 -6.43 14.63
C VAL A 132 -8.87 -5.98 14.56
N LYS A 133 -9.44 -5.61 15.70
CA LYS A 133 -10.82 -5.11 15.75
C LYS A 133 -10.78 -3.61 15.53
N GLN A 134 -11.32 -3.13 14.41
CA GLN A 134 -11.58 -1.70 14.24
C GLN A 134 -12.99 -1.38 14.73
N GLU A 135 -13.10 -0.33 15.53
CA GLU A 135 -14.36 0.38 15.72
C GLU A 135 -14.56 1.29 14.49
N HIS A 136 -15.80 1.43 14.01
CA HIS A 136 -16.14 2.02 12.71
C HIS A 136 -15.90 3.54 12.59
N SER A 137 -15.13 4.15 13.49
CA SER A 137 -14.70 5.54 13.38
C SER A 137 -13.47 5.58 12.47
N HIS A 138 -13.66 5.87 11.19
CA HIS A 138 -12.60 6.09 10.19
C HIS A 138 -11.85 7.42 10.42
N THR A 139 -11.44 7.66 11.66
CA THR A 139 -10.69 8.85 12.12
C THR A 139 -9.20 8.56 12.10
N ALA A 140 -8.35 9.57 11.91
CA ALA A 140 -6.90 9.42 11.93
C ALA A 140 -6.39 8.67 13.18
N LEU A 141 -6.92 9.00 14.37
CA LEU A 141 -6.50 8.33 15.60
C LEU A 141 -6.85 6.82 15.61
N SER A 142 -8.03 6.44 15.14
CA SER A 142 -8.46 5.04 15.05
C SER A 142 -7.54 4.23 14.12
N ASP A 143 -7.15 4.82 13.00
CA ASP A 143 -6.25 4.18 12.04
C ASP A 143 -4.82 4.02 12.60
N VAL A 144 -4.33 5.00 13.36
CA VAL A 144 -3.07 4.87 14.12
C VAL A 144 -3.14 3.74 15.16
N MET A 145 -4.24 3.65 15.92
CA MET A 145 -4.42 2.60 16.92
C MET A 145 -4.51 1.21 16.27
N ALA A 146 -5.21 1.09 15.14
CA ALA A 146 -5.27 -0.14 14.37
C ALA A 146 -3.88 -0.52 13.81
N LEU A 147 -3.12 0.45 13.32
CA LEU A 147 -1.75 0.25 12.85
C LEU A 147 -0.84 -0.24 13.99
N PHE A 148 -0.97 0.31 15.20
CA PHE A 148 -0.22 -0.16 16.37
C PHE A 148 -0.45 -1.65 16.63
N GLU A 149 -1.71 -2.09 16.70
CA GLU A 149 -2.03 -3.50 16.90
C GLU A 149 -1.53 -4.40 15.76
N VAL A 150 -1.61 -3.92 14.51
CA VAL A 150 -1.05 -4.62 13.35
C VAL A 150 0.47 -4.80 13.53
N LEU A 151 1.19 -3.74 13.89
CA LEU A 151 2.65 -3.80 14.08
C LEU A 151 3.05 -4.70 15.25
N GLN A 152 2.27 -4.74 16.33
CA GLN A 152 2.50 -5.68 17.42
C GLN A 152 2.38 -7.14 16.97
N LYS A 153 1.35 -7.46 16.18
CA LYS A 153 1.10 -8.81 15.68
C LYS A 153 2.08 -9.22 14.57
N ALA A 154 2.40 -8.29 13.66
CA ALA A 154 3.33 -8.51 12.56
C ALA A 154 4.80 -8.55 13.04
N ASN A 155 5.13 -7.78 14.08
CA ASN A 155 6.47 -7.70 14.65
C ASN A 155 7.62 -7.58 13.62
N PRO A 156 7.57 -6.61 12.69
CA PRO A 156 8.60 -6.46 11.67
C PRO A 156 9.96 -6.13 12.28
N GLN A 157 10.97 -6.92 11.90
CA GLN A 157 12.35 -6.76 12.38
C GLN A 157 13.16 -5.78 11.53
N SER A 158 12.79 -5.63 10.24
CA SER A 158 13.52 -4.81 9.28
C SER A 158 12.74 -3.56 8.93
N TRP A 159 13.39 -2.41 9.07
CA TRP A 159 12.81 -1.09 8.83
C TRP A 159 13.73 -0.29 7.92
N ILE A 160 13.18 0.26 6.83
CA ILE A 160 13.90 1.09 5.87
C ILE A 160 13.34 2.51 5.98
N PRO A 161 14.17 3.52 6.32
CA PRO A 161 13.69 4.90 6.40
C PRO A 161 13.27 5.39 5.02
N LEU A 162 12.23 6.23 4.95
CA LEU A 162 11.90 6.96 3.74
C LEU A 162 13.10 7.83 3.35
N PHE A 163 13.56 7.68 2.12
CA PHE A 163 14.78 8.35 1.67
C PHE A 163 14.64 9.86 1.76
N LYS A 164 15.66 10.50 2.35
CA LYS A 164 15.90 11.95 2.22
C LYS A 164 16.03 12.29 0.73
N PRO A 165 15.60 13.47 0.26
CA PRO A 165 16.04 13.94 -1.05
C PRO A 165 17.56 13.85 -1.10
N LEU A 166 18.09 13.14 -2.10
CA LEU A 166 19.52 12.81 -2.19
C LEU A 166 20.36 14.09 -2.14
N PRO A 167 21.31 14.23 -1.18
CA PRO A 167 22.27 15.33 -1.21
C PRO A 167 23.02 15.31 -2.54
N LYS A 168 23.28 16.49 -3.14
CA LYS A 168 23.98 16.62 -4.45
C LYS A 168 25.34 15.90 -4.55
N LYS A 169 25.91 15.44 -3.43
CA LYS A 169 27.15 14.65 -3.36
C LYS A 169 26.94 13.13 -3.42
N PHE A 170 25.70 12.64 -3.42
CA PHE A 170 25.32 11.21 -3.41
C PHE A 170 25.06 10.63 -4.82
N THR A 171 25.60 11.28 -5.85
CA THR A 171 25.61 10.78 -7.24
C THR A 171 26.33 9.44 -7.39
N SER A 172 27.15 9.01 -6.42
CA SER A 172 27.82 7.70 -6.43
C SER A 172 26.87 6.52 -6.17
N THR A 173 25.84 6.68 -5.34
CA THR A 173 24.88 5.58 -5.02
C THR A 173 23.80 5.47 -6.09
N ALA A 174 23.30 6.61 -6.59
CA ALA A 174 22.43 6.67 -7.76
C ALA A 174 23.13 6.09 -9.00
N LYS A 175 24.43 6.34 -9.18
CA LYS A 175 25.23 5.71 -10.25
C LYS A 175 25.38 4.19 -10.06
N SER A 176 25.50 3.71 -8.81
CA SER A 176 25.49 2.26 -8.54
C SER A 176 24.10 1.62 -8.73
N PHE A 177 23.02 2.39 -8.55
CA PHE A 177 21.64 1.98 -8.83
C PHE A 177 21.37 1.97 -10.34
N ILE A 178 21.89 2.97 -11.06
CA ILE A 178 21.92 3.04 -12.54
C ILE A 178 22.71 1.87 -13.12
N GLU A 179 23.94 1.63 -12.67
CA GLU A 179 24.78 0.52 -13.14
C GLU A 179 24.19 -0.85 -12.81
N ARG A 180 23.34 -0.96 -11.78
CA ARG A 180 22.61 -2.19 -11.43
C ARG A 180 21.32 -2.34 -12.23
N GLY A 181 20.53 -1.28 -12.38
CA GLY A 181 19.32 -1.25 -13.22
C GLY A 181 19.64 -1.45 -14.71
N MET A 182 20.77 -0.95 -15.19
CA MET A 182 21.25 -1.18 -16.56
C MET A 182 21.89 -2.57 -16.78
N LYS A 183 22.16 -3.32 -15.70
CA LYS A 183 22.62 -4.72 -15.79
C LYS A 183 21.47 -5.71 -15.96
N LEU A 184 20.22 -5.31 -15.70
CA LEU A 184 19.02 -6.05 -16.08
C LEU A 184 18.94 -6.11 -17.60
N GLN A 185 19.63 -7.08 -18.22
CA GLN A 185 19.42 -7.48 -19.60
C GLN A 185 18.31 -8.54 -19.67
N GLY A 186 17.18 -8.30 -18.98
CA GLY A 186 16.18 -9.33 -18.76
C GLY A 186 14.88 -8.77 -18.20
N GLU A 187 13.80 -9.32 -18.74
CA GLU A 187 12.43 -8.82 -18.73
C GLU A 187 11.81 -8.83 -17.31
N SER A 188 11.28 -7.68 -16.87
CA SER A 188 10.42 -7.65 -15.69
C SER A 188 9.11 -8.35 -16.03
N GLU A 189 8.64 -9.28 -15.19
CA GLU A 189 7.33 -9.93 -15.40
C GLU A 189 6.17 -8.92 -15.44
N VAL A 190 6.33 -7.78 -14.75
CA VAL A 190 5.29 -6.73 -14.67
C VAL A 190 5.42 -5.71 -15.79
N PHE A 191 6.66 -5.37 -16.19
CA PHE A 191 6.91 -4.29 -17.15
C PHE A 191 7.19 -4.79 -18.58
N HIS A 192 7.43 -6.07 -18.79
CA HIS A 192 7.74 -6.58 -20.12
C HIS A 192 6.60 -6.34 -21.12
N GLY A 193 6.93 -5.74 -22.26
CA GLY A 193 5.99 -5.45 -23.34
C GLY A 193 4.96 -4.36 -23.03
N LYS A 194 5.07 -3.69 -21.87
CA LYS A 194 4.13 -2.65 -21.43
C LYS A 194 4.52 -1.27 -21.93
N HIS A 195 3.54 -0.40 -22.16
CA HIS A 195 3.75 1.01 -22.47
C HIS A 195 3.51 1.89 -21.25
N MET A 196 4.54 2.61 -20.83
CA MET A 196 4.51 3.42 -19.61
C MET A 196 4.62 4.90 -19.92
N VAL A 197 3.88 5.73 -19.19
CA VAL A 197 4.03 7.18 -19.22
C VAL A 197 4.37 7.65 -17.82
N PHE A 198 5.40 8.49 -17.70
CA PHE A 198 5.79 9.08 -16.41
C PHE A 198 5.32 10.53 -16.34
N THR A 199 4.79 10.91 -15.18
CA THR A 199 4.33 12.25 -14.89
C THR A 199 4.63 12.65 -13.45
N GLY A 200 4.56 13.94 -13.15
CA GLY A 200 5.01 14.48 -11.87
C GLY A 200 6.54 14.46 -11.71
N THR A 201 6.97 14.89 -10.52
CA THR A 201 8.34 14.97 -10.03
C THR A 201 8.58 13.76 -9.15
N SER A 202 9.61 12.97 -9.46
CA SER A 202 9.93 11.76 -8.70
C SER A 202 11.19 11.95 -7.89
N GLN A 203 11.38 11.08 -6.90
CA GLN A 203 12.64 10.95 -6.17
C GLN A 203 13.83 10.59 -7.09
N PHE A 204 13.57 9.95 -8.23
CA PHE A 204 14.58 9.70 -9.26
C PHE A 204 14.35 10.60 -10.50
N PRO A 205 15.43 11.03 -11.19
CA PRO A 205 15.29 11.77 -12.44
C PRO A 205 14.40 11.01 -13.43
N ARG A 206 13.45 11.69 -14.07
CA ARG A 206 12.51 11.06 -15.01
C ARG A 206 13.20 10.26 -16.11
N ILE A 207 14.29 10.80 -16.67
CA ILE A 207 15.10 10.13 -17.70
C ILE A 207 15.62 8.79 -17.18
N LEU A 208 16.06 8.75 -15.93
CA LEU A 208 16.54 7.51 -15.30
C LEU A 208 15.42 6.47 -15.16
N MET A 209 14.26 6.87 -14.65
CA MET A 209 13.13 5.93 -14.54
C MET A 209 12.71 5.39 -15.90
N GLN A 210 12.76 6.23 -16.94
CA GLN A 210 12.48 5.80 -18.31
C GLN A 210 13.51 4.80 -18.84
N GLU A 211 14.81 5.03 -18.59
CA GLU A 211 15.88 4.10 -18.96
C GLU A 211 15.73 2.74 -18.26
N ILE A 212 15.40 2.75 -16.96
CA ILE A 212 15.13 1.54 -16.19
C ILE A 212 13.91 0.80 -16.73
N ALA A 213 12.81 1.50 -17.02
CA ALA A 213 11.61 0.89 -17.58
C ALA A 213 11.92 0.20 -18.92
N VAL A 214 12.72 0.84 -19.77
CA VAL A 214 13.19 0.25 -21.03
C VAL A 214 14.07 -0.97 -20.78
N ALA A 215 14.99 -0.93 -19.81
CA ALA A 215 15.81 -2.09 -19.42
C ALA A 215 14.95 -3.27 -18.92
N CYS A 216 13.86 -2.98 -18.20
CA CYS A 216 12.85 -3.95 -17.77
C CYS A 216 11.95 -4.48 -18.91
N GLY A 217 12.15 -4.05 -20.15
CA GLY A 217 11.40 -4.52 -21.33
C GLY A 217 10.13 -3.73 -21.65
N SER A 218 9.90 -2.56 -21.02
CA SER A 218 8.80 -1.65 -21.38
C SER A 218 9.17 -0.73 -22.55
N THR A 219 8.14 -0.12 -23.13
CA THR A 219 8.26 1.07 -23.96
C THR A 219 7.78 2.29 -23.18
N VAL A 220 8.40 3.45 -23.40
CA VAL A 220 8.06 4.68 -22.68
C VAL A 220 7.50 5.73 -23.62
N GLY A 221 6.45 6.43 -23.18
CA GLY A 221 5.77 7.50 -23.90
C GLY A 221 5.70 8.79 -23.10
N ASN A 222 5.43 9.90 -23.81
CA ASN A 222 5.25 11.22 -23.19
C ASN A 222 3.79 11.63 -23.01
N THR A 223 2.86 10.87 -23.63
CA THR A 223 1.44 11.20 -23.72
C THR A 223 0.61 9.96 -23.42
N VAL A 224 -0.34 10.10 -22.49
CA VAL A 224 -1.34 9.06 -22.21
C VAL A 224 -2.23 8.86 -23.43
N ASN A 225 -2.30 7.63 -23.91
CA ASN A 225 -3.06 7.22 -25.09
C ASN A 225 -3.54 5.77 -24.93
N LYS A 226 -4.35 5.26 -25.86
CA LYS A 226 -4.94 3.91 -25.78
C LYS A 226 -3.94 2.76 -25.69
N LYS A 227 -2.67 2.98 -26.06
CA LYS A 227 -1.60 1.99 -25.91
C LYS A 227 -0.95 2.02 -24.53
N THR A 228 -1.22 3.05 -23.71
CA THR A 228 -0.61 3.22 -22.38
C THR A 228 -1.17 2.18 -21.43
N ASP A 229 -0.32 1.29 -20.97
CA ASP A 229 -0.65 0.31 -19.94
C ASP A 229 -0.56 0.92 -18.54
N PHE A 230 0.42 1.80 -18.28
CA PHE A 230 0.64 2.39 -16.96
C PHE A 230 0.93 3.90 -17.03
N LEU A 231 0.28 4.67 -16.16
CA LEU A 231 0.70 6.03 -15.84
C LEU A 231 1.39 6.04 -14.48
N ILE A 232 2.69 6.36 -14.45
CA ILE A 232 3.48 6.48 -13.22
C ILE A 232 3.52 7.93 -12.79
N CYS A 233 3.06 8.21 -11.57
CA CYS A 233 2.81 9.52 -11.02
C CYS A 233 3.74 9.81 -9.84
N GLY A 234 4.68 10.74 -10.02
CA GLY A 234 5.35 11.39 -8.89
C GLY A 234 4.53 12.58 -8.36
N GLU A 235 5.17 13.52 -7.69
CA GLU A 235 4.55 14.73 -7.12
C GLU A 235 4.20 15.79 -8.20
N LYS A 236 3.29 16.72 -7.90
CA LYS A 236 2.96 17.86 -8.80
C LYS A 236 2.55 17.40 -10.21
N VAL A 237 1.66 16.40 -10.28
CA VAL A 237 1.18 15.87 -11.57
C VAL A 237 0.29 16.88 -12.27
N GLY A 238 0.52 17.09 -13.57
CA GLY A 238 -0.35 17.93 -14.39
C GLY A 238 -1.73 17.30 -14.59
N LYS A 239 -2.80 18.06 -14.31
CA LYS A 239 -4.22 17.62 -14.38
C LYS A 239 -4.60 16.94 -15.71
N SER A 240 -4.00 17.37 -16.83
CA SER A 240 -4.33 16.86 -18.16
C SER A 240 -4.00 15.38 -18.39
N LYS A 241 -2.95 14.85 -17.76
CA LYS A 241 -2.58 13.42 -17.90
C LYS A 241 -3.43 12.52 -17.01
N ILE A 242 -3.82 13.01 -15.83
CA ILE A 242 -4.73 12.31 -14.91
C ILE A 242 -6.12 12.18 -15.53
N ILE A 243 -6.70 13.30 -15.99
CA ILE A 243 -8.01 13.31 -16.66
C ILE A 243 -8.00 12.34 -17.84
N LYS A 244 -6.95 12.38 -18.66
CA LYS A 244 -6.84 11.52 -19.83
C LYS A 244 -6.62 10.04 -19.49
N ALA A 245 -5.96 9.73 -18.38
CA ALA A 245 -5.85 8.36 -17.89
C ALA A 245 -7.20 7.82 -17.42
N ILE A 246 -7.98 8.65 -16.70
CA ILE A 246 -9.36 8.31 -16.28
C ILE A 246 -10.25 8.07 -17.51
N GLU A 247 -10.24 8.98 -18.50
CA GLU A 247 -11.03 8.84 -19.73
C GLU A 247 -10.73 7.58 -20.53
N LEU A 248 -9.47 7.12 -20.48
CA LEU A 248 -8.99 5.98 -21.25
C LEU A 248 -8.88 4.69 -20.41
N ASP A 249 -9.33 4.73 -19.16
CA ASP A 249 -9.25 3.62 -18.19
C ASP A 249 -7.82 3.06 -18.03
N VAL A 250 -6.84 3.97 -18.04
CA VAL A 250 -5.42 3.63 -17.86
C VAL A 250 -5.11 3.63 -16.35
N PRO A 251 -4.60 2.53 -15.78
CA PRO A 251 -4.28 2.45 -14.36
C PRO A 251 -3.10 3.37 -14.02
N MET A 252 -3.25 4.09 -12.90
CA MET A 252 -2.26 5.03 -12.39
C MET A 252 -1.59 4.44 -11.15
N TYR A 253 -0.26 4.55 -11.07
CA TYR A 253 0.56 4.10 -9.95
C TYR A 253 1.50 5.22 -9.53
N ASP A 254 1.91 5.24 -8.27
CA ASP A 254 2.97 6.13 -7.82
C ASP A 254 4.35 5.69 -8.36
N ASP A 255 5.31 6.61 -8.34
CA ASP A 255 6.69 6.32 -8.71
C ASP A 255 7.36 5.36 -7.71
N ASP A 256 6.98 5.38 -6.44
CA ASP A 256 7.41 4.42 -5.43
C ASP A 256 7.08 2.95 -5.82
N TRP A 257 5.90 2.68 -6.39
CA TRP A 257 5.50 1.37 -6.89
C TRP A 257 6.38 0.89 -8.04
N PHE A 258 6.71 1.79 -8.96
CA PHE A 258 7.62 1.49 -10.07
C PHE A 258 9.00 1.09 -9.52
N ILE A 259 9.52 1.89 -8.57
CA ILE A 259 10.79 1.66 -7.91
C ILE A 259 10.81 0.31 -7.16
N ASP A 260 9.73 -0.01 -6.44
CA ASP A 260 9.59 -1.25 -5.68
C ASP A 260 9.68 -2.51 -6.57
N ILE A 261 9.02 -2.50 -7.73
CA ILE A 261 9.05 -3.64 -8.66
C ILE A 261 10.44 -3.79 -9.26
N VAL A 262 11.06 -2.68 -9.66
CA VAL A 262 12.45 -2.69 -10.16
C VAL A 262 13.39 -3.27 -9.10
N PHE A 263 13.26 -2.86 -7.83
CA PHE A 263 14.08 -3.40 -6.73
C PHE A 263 13.83 -4.89 -6.47
N LYS A 264 12.58 -5.34 -6.56
CA LYS A 264 12.24 -6.75 -6.41
C LYS A 264 12.89 -7.59 -7.52
N ASP A 265 12.77 -7.14 -8.76
CA ASP A 265 13.37 -7.82 -9.92
C ASP A 265 14.91 -7.84 -9.82
N LEU A 266 15.52 -6.76 -9.31
CA LEU A 266 16.97 -6.69 -9.00
C LEU A 266 17.40 -7.67 -7.89
N SER A 267 16.58 -7.84 -6.84
CA SER A 267 16.90 -8.74 -5.72
C SER A 267 16.80 -10.22 -6.11
N LEU A 268 15.89 -10.56 -7.03
CA LEU A 268 15.74 -11.92 -7.58
C LEU A 268 16.99 -12.34 -8.38
N GLU A 269 17.62 -11.41 -9.11
CA GLU A 269 18.83 -11.67 -9.89
C GLU A 269 20.08 -11.93 -9.01
N GLN A 270 20.17 -11.27 -7.84
CA GLN A 270 21.25 -11.51 -6.87
C GLN A 270 21.18 -12.92 -6.26
N VAL A 271 19.98 -13.40 -5.93
CA VAL A 271 19.76 -14.77 -5.43
C VAL A 271 20.17 -15.83 -6.46
N LEU A 272 19.98 -15.55 -7.75
CA LEU A 272 20.34 -16.44 -8.86
C LEU A 272 21.84 -16.42 -9.19
N THR A 273 22.55 -15.31 -8.90
CA THR A 273 23.98 -15.17 -9.22
C THR A 273 24.91 -15.62 -8.09
N GLU A 274 24.50 -15.52 -6.82
CA GLU A 274 25.26 -16.02 -5.68
C GLU A 274 25.18 -17.56 -5.53
N ASN A 275 24.15 -18.18 -6.11
CA ASN A 275 24.01 -19.64 -6.18
C ASN A 275 24.46 -20.21 -7.54
N LYS A 276 25.75 -20.05 -7.89
CA LYS A 276 26.38 -20.98 -8.86
C LYS A 276 26.64 -22.34 -8.20
N GLY A 277 25.55 -23.02 -7.88
CA GLY A 277 25.48 -24.41 -7.47
C GLY A 277 24.17 -24.99 -8.00
N ASN A 278 24.22 -25.55 -9.21
CA ASN A 278 23.14 -26.31 -9.86
C ASN A 278 21.71 -25.84 -9.59
N TYR A 279 21.32 -24.69 -10.14
CA TYR A 279 19.92 -24.42 -10.43
C TYR A 279 19.60 -24.97 -11.82
N ASP A 280 19.10 -26.20 -11.86
CA ASP A 280 18.41 -26.74 -13.02
C ASP A 280 17.06 -26.02 -13.13
N GLY A 281 16.77 -25.42 -14.27
CA GLY A 281 15.60 -24.57 -14.52
C GLY A 281 14.30 -25.36 -14.45
N LYS A 282 13.84 -25.69 -13.24
CA LYS A 282 12.52 -26.23 -13.01
C LYS A 282 11.52 -25.10 -12.81
N ILE A 283 10.60 -25.03 -13.76
CA ILE A 283 9.27 -24.41 -13.66
C ILE A 283 8.72 -24.62 -12.24
N VAL A 284 8.19 -23.56 -11.63
CA VAL A 284 7.47 -23.62 -10.35
C VAL A 284 6.28 -24.58 -10.51
N THR A 285 6.49 -25.84 -10.15
CA THR A 285 5.42 -26.81 -9.96
C THR A 285 4.73 -26.55 -8.62
N GLU A 286 3.49 -27.02 -8.46
CA GLU A 286 2.61 -26.92 -7.27
C GLU A 286 3.26 -27.20 -5.89
N ALA A 287 4.46 -27.77 -5.85
CA ALA A 287 5.17 -28.18 -4.64
C ALA A 287 5.74 -27.04 -3.76
N ASN A 288 5.79 -25.78 -4.21
CA ASN A 288 6.43 -24.67 -3.47
C ASN A 288 5.56 -23.40 -3.32
N SER A 289 4.23 -23.50 -3.40
CA SER A 289 3.35 -22.37 -3.08
C SER A 289 3.44 -22.03 -1.58
N PRO A 290 3.58 -20.73 -1.19
CA PRO A 290 3.50 -20.34 0.22
C PRO A 290 2.07 -20.48 0.78
N TYR A 291 1.08 -20.72 -0.08
CA TYR A 291 -0.31 -20.87 0.27
C TYR A 291 -0.66 -22.35 0.45
N LYS A 292 -1.16 -22.71 1.63
CA LYS A 292 -1.66 -24.06 1.89
C LYS A 292 -2.95 -24.32 1.11
N ARG A 293 -3.18 -25.59 0.76
CA ARG A 293 -4.43 -26.05 0.19
C ARG A 293 -5.54 -26.02 1.25
N LEU A 294 -6.68 -25.41 0.93
CA LEU A 294 -7.83 -25.31 1.83
C LEU A 294 -8.92 -26.29 1.42
N HIS A 295 -8.91 -27.49 2.03
CA HIS A 295 -9.88 -28.55 1.73
C HIS A 295 -11.34 -28.17 1.98
N GLU A 296 -11.62 -27.12 2.76
CA GLU A 296 -13.00 -26.64 2.98
C GLU A 296 -13.67 -26.06 1.71
N PHE A 297 -12.89 -25.79 0.66
CA PHE A 297 -13.35 -25.28 -0.64
C PHE A 297 -13.48 -26.39 -1.71
N GLU A 298 -13.06 -27.62 -1.42
CA GLU A 298 -13.09 -28.72 -2.38
C GLU A 298 -14.52 -29.07 -2.81
N GLY A 299 -14.81 -28.97 -4.11
CA GLY A 299 -16.14 -29.17 -4.68
C GLY A 299 -17.17 -28.07 -4.33
N LYS A 300 -16.74 -26.99 -3.66
CA LYS A 300 -17.62 -25.90 -3.22
C LYS A 300 -17.76 -24.81 -4.25
N LYS A 301 -18.96 -24.22 -4.35
CA LYS A 301 -19.21 -23.10 -5.25
C LYS A 301 -18.82 -21.79 -4.60
N VAL A 302 -17.85 -21.10 -5.20
CA VAL A 302 -17.29 -19.86 -4.66
C VAL A 302 -17.54 -18.71 -5.63
N ASN A 303 -18.09 -17.62 -5.10
CA ASN A 303 -18.16 -16.35 -5.80
C ASN A 303 -17.02 -15.45 -5.32
N VAL A 304 -16.35 -14.76 -6.26
CA VAL A 304 -15.31 -13.77 -5.96
C VAL A 304 -15.79 -12.42 -6.51
N ALA A 305 -15.96 -11.43 -5.64
CA ALA A 305 -16.64 -10.17 -5.99
C ALA A 305 -15.99 -8.94 -5.32
N CYS A 306 -16.31 -7.76 -5.83
CA CYS A 306 -15.87 -6.46 -5.28
C CYS A 306 -14.34 -6.26 -5.19
N LEU A 307 -13.55 -7.11 -5.85
CA LEU A 307 -12.09 -7.07 -5.87
C LEU A 307 -11.58 -6.56 -7.23
N SER A 308 -10.33 -6.08 -7.29
CA SER A 308 -9.71 -5.74 -8.58
C SER A 308 -9.55 -6.98 -9.46
N LEU A 309 -9.53 -6.82 -10.79
CA LEU A 309 -9.39 -7.95 -11.72
C LEU A 309 -8.17 -8.81 -11.42
N ARG A 310 -7.03 -8.18 -11.11
CA ARG A 310 -5.80 -8.88 -10.71
C ARG A 310 -6.00 -9.77 -9.48
N MET A 311 -6.66 -9.21 -8.46
CA MET A 311 -6.94 -9.94 -7.22
C MET A 311 -7.93 -11.08 -7.44
N GLN A 312 -8.98 -10.83 -8.24
CA GLN A 312 -9.94 -11.85 -8.63
C GLN A 312 -9.24 -13.00 -9.36
N SER A 313 -8.38 -12.72 -10.35
CA SER A 313 -7.62 -13.73 -11.08
C SER A 313 -6.76 -14.58 -10.15
N LYS A 314 -5.98 -13.95 -9.25
CA LYS A 314 -5.14 -14.67 -8.28
C LYS A 314 -5.95 -15.60 -7.36
N ILE A 315 -7.07 -15.11 -6.82
CA ILE A 315 -7.92 -15.90 -5.93
C ILE A 315 -8.61 -17.04 -6.69
N VAL A 316 -9.11 -16.76 -7.89
CA VAL A 316 -9.73 -17.77 -8.76
C VAL A 316 -8.75 -18.88 -9.10
N GLU A 317 -7.50 -18.56 -9.44
CA GLU A 317 -6.46 -19.55 -9.72
C GLU A 317 -6.21 -20.46 -8.51
N LEU A 318 -6.04 -19.89 -7.32
CA LEU A 318 -5.86 -20.64 -6.08
C LEU A 318 -7.05 -21.55 -5.77
N LEU A 319 -8.27 -21.04 -5.93
CA LEU A 319 -9.51 -21.80 -5.70
C LEU A 319 -9.69 -22.94 -6.70
N VAL A 320 -9.40 -22.72 -7.98
CA VAL A 320 -9.45 -23.78 -9.00
C VAL A 320 -8.42 -24.86 -8.71
N GLY A 321 -7.22 -24.49 -8.26
CA GLY A 321 -6.20 -25.45 -7.79
C GLY A 321 -6.61 -26.23 -6.53
N MET A 322 -7.64 -25.77 -5.80
CA MET A 322 -8.25 -26.45 -4.65
C MET A 322 -9.52 -27.24 -5.03
N ASP A 323 -9.79 -27.42 -6.34
CA ASP A 323 -10.99 -28.07 -6.88
C ASP A 323 -12.30 -27.36 -6.49
N ALA A 324 -12.26 -26.04 -6.26
CA ALA A 324 -13.45 -25.23 -6.07
C ALA A 324 -14.11 -24.86 -7.40
N ILE A 325 -15.43 -24.69 -7.38
CA ILE A 325 -16.24 -24.35 -8.56
C ILE A 325 -16.50 -22.84 -8.56
N ILE A 326 -15.93 -22.11 -9.52
CA ILE A 326 -16.10 -20.65 -9.60
C ILE A 326 -17.45 -20.28 -10.19
N SER A 327 -18.20 -19.48 -9.43
CA SER A 327 -19.51 -18.99 -9.81
C SER A 327 -19.47 -17.54 -10.29
N LYS A 328 -19.84 -17.31 -11.56
CA LYS A 328 -19.90 -15.98 -12.17
C LYS A 328 -21.29 -15.35 -11.95
N GLY A 329 -21.32 -14.17 -11.33
CA GLY A 329 -22.52 -13.34 -11.14
C GLY A 329 -23.17 -13.44 -9.76
N SER A 330 -23.77 -12.35 -9.31
CA SER A 330 -24.44 -12.20 -8.00
C SER A 330 -25.74 -13.01 -7.85
N ASN A 331 -26.31 -13.47 -8.97
CA ASN A 331 -27.56 -14.25 -9.02
C ASN A 331 -27.37 -15.76 -9.21
N ALA A 332 -26.15 -16.26 -9.03
CA ALA A 332 -25.92 -17.70 -9.13
C ALA A 332 -26.64 -18.44 -7.99
N LYS A 333 -27.55 -19.36 -8.35
CA LYS A 333 -28.21 -20.25 -7.38
C LYS A 333 -27.17 -21.20 -6.76
N ASN A 334 -27.25 -21.40 -5.45
CA ASN A 334 -26.44 -22.34 -4.66
C ASN A 334 -24.94 -21.99 -4.61
N VAL A 335 -24.57 -20.79 -4.12
CA VAL A 335 -23.18 -20.43 -3.80
C VAL A 335 -22.91 -20.81 -2.33
N ASP A 336 -21.79 -21.48 -2.06
CA ASP A 336 -21.37 -21.84 -0.70
C ASP A 336 -20.62 -20.69 -0.01
N TYR A 337 -19.68 -20.06 -0.74
CA TYR A 337 -18.81 -19.00 -0.20
C TYR A 337 -18.78 -17.77 -1.10
N MET A 338 -18.62 -16.60 -0.47
CA MET A 338 -18.35 -15.35 -1.16
C MET A 338 -17.05 -14.74 -0.65
N ILE A 339 -16.05 -14.61 -1.52
CA ILE A 339 -14.82 -13.90 -1.23
C ILE A 339 -14.92 -12.46 -1.75
N TYR A 340 -14.73 -11.48 -0.85
CA TYR A 340 -15.00 -10.08 -1.13
C TYR A 340 -13.91 -9.14 -0.58
N LYS A 341 -13.93 -7.86 -1.00
CA LYS A 341 -12.97 -6.85 -0.55
C LYS A 341 -13.23 -6.45 0.92
N ASP A 342 -12.16 -6.28 1.68
CA ASP A 342 -12.22 -5.76 3.05
C ASP A 342 -12.81 -4.34 3.13
N GLY A 343 -13.51 -4.04 4.22
CA GLY A 343 -13.93 -2.68 4.58
C GLY A 343 -15.09 -2.06 3.80
N GLY A 344 -15.86 -2.83 3.01
CA GLY A 344 -17.05 -2.28 2.33
C GLY A 344 -18.37 -2.72 2.95
N ASP A 345 -19.31 -1.78 3.16
CA ASP A 345 -20.73 -2.09 3.42
C ASP A 345 -21.44 -2.43 2.11
N TYR A 346 -21.18 -3.64 1.62
CA TYR A 346 -21.81 -4.12 0.39
C TYR A 346 -23.22 -4.62 0.70
N VAL A 347 -24.21 -4.09 -0.01
CA VAL A 347 -25.60 -4.61 -0.01
C VAL A 347 -25.62 -6.14 -0.22
N MET A 348 -24.71 -6.64 -1.06
CA MET A 348 -24.55 -8.06 -1.34
C MET A 348 -24.14 -8.91 -0.12
N LEU A 349 -23.50 -8.34 0.91
CA LEU A 349 -23.21 -9.05 2.16
C LEU A 349 -24.46 -9.26 3.01
N LYS A 350 -25.40 -8.30 2.99
CA LYS A 350 -26.70 -8.43 3.65
C LYS A 350 -27.53 -9.54 2.98
N GLU A 351 -27.53 -9.56 1.65
CA GLU A 351 -28.18 -10.63 0.86
C GLU A 351 -27.50 -12.01 0.99
N ALA A 352 -26.18 -12.05 1.20
CA ALA A 352 -25.44 -13.31 1.38
C ALA A 352 -25.92 -14.07 2.62
N ASN A 353 -26.15 -13.35 3.74
CA ASN A 353 -26.66 -13.93 4.98
C ASN A 353 -28.06 -14.54 4.78
N GLU A 354 -28.94 -13.88 4.02
CA GLU A 354 -30.30 -14.37 3.73
C GLU A 354 -30.30 -15.63 2.85
N ARG A 355 -29.23 -15.83 2.07
CA ARG A 355 -29.08 -16.96 1.13
C ARG A 355 -28.18 -18.09 1.66
N ASN A 356 -27.80 -18.06 2.95
CA ASN A 356 -26.87 -19.01 3.58
C ASN A 356 -25.49 -19.08 2.88
N ILE A 357 -25.05 -17.99 2.25
CA ILE A 357 -23.71 -17.89 1.65
C ILE A 357 -22.74 -17.45 2.76
N LYS A 358 -21.61 -18.15 2.93
CA LYS A 358 -20.60 -17.80 3.94
C LYS A 358 -19.66 -16.70 3.40
N PRO A 359 -19.74 -15.45 3.91
CA PRO A 359 -18.85 -14.38 3.47
C PRO A 359 -17.46 -14.54 4.09
N ILE A 360 -16.41 -14.35 3.29
CA ILE A 360 -15.00 -14.36 3.71
C ILE A 360 -14.32 -13.17 3.07
N SER A 361 -13.79 -12.23 3.85
CA SER A 361 -13.05 -11.12 3.27
C SER A 361 -11.72 -11.59 2.67
N ALA A 362 -11.17 -10.86 1.70
CA ALA A 362 -9.94 -11.24 1.02
C ALA A 362 -8.75 -11.35 1.99
N SER A 363 -8.68 -10.48 3.00
CA SER A 363 -7.65 -10.59 4.05
C SER A 363 -7.80 -11.84 4.91
N VAL A 364 -9.03 -12.21 5.27
CA VAL A 364 -9.30 -13.45 6.03
C VAL A 364 -8.98 -14.67 5.19
N PHE A 365 -9.36 -14.69 3.91
CA PHE A 365 -8.99 -15.76 2.99
C PHE A 365 -7.46 -15.88 2.85
N ASN A 366 -6.76 -14.76 2.72
CA ASN A 366 -5.30 -14.77 2.66
C ASN A 366 -4.66 -15.28 3.96
N ARG A 367 -5.20 -14.92 5.14
CA ARG A 367 -4.79 -15.49 6.42
C ARG A 367 -5.03 -16.99 6.46
N MET A 368 -6.18 -17.46 5.98
CA MET A 368 -6.47 -18.89 5.90
C MET A 368 -5.43 -19.61 5.05
N LEU A 369 -4.93 -19.01 3.97
CA LEU A 369 -3.92 -19.61 3.11
C LEU A 369 -2.50 -19.63 3.69
N LEU A 370 -2.13 -18.66 4.53
CA LEU A 370 -0.76 -18.50 5.04
C LEU A 370 -0.53 -19.10 6.44
N ASN A 371 -1.60 -19.33 7.21
CA ASN A 371 -1.53 -19.87 8.57
C ASN A 371 -1.68 -21.38 8.65
#